data_AF-A0A8X7MV31-F1
#
_entry.id   AF-A0A8X7MV31-F1
#
_cell.length_a   1.000
_cell.length_b   1.000
_cell.length_c   1.000
_cell.angle_alpha   90.00
_cell.angle_beta   90.00
_cell.angle_gamma   90.00
#
_symmetry.space_group_name_H-M   'P 1'
#
loop_
_entity.id
_entity.type
_entity.pdbx_description
1 polymer ?
#
loop_
_entity_poly.entity_id
_entity_poly.type
_entity_poly.pdbx_seq_one_letter_code
_entity_poly.pdbx_strand_id
1 'polypeptide(L)'
;MVFPLDLLQPGAPNLGLLAIIGALGLAAAPHWYTIYLTEANKVNGGWSNVNPRAFVNQLATKTASGKKLTPLEAKILRGQSAQGMIYITHLGTKYSNQLDIAINTDTLILLAHLPPTANGFENAPLFGLVMLIGTYAKLPSHTLNRTAAFYLVGRIAFNYLYLTTTTKPNSYLRTIVFNSGVFALLRIIVLATYQINS
;
A
#
# COMPACT_ATOMS: atom_id res chain seq x y z
N MET A 1 8.51 28.91 15.24
CA MET A 1 8.24 27.46 15.27
C MET A 1 6.84 27.28 14.68
N VAL A 2 6.70 26.58 13.55
CA VAL A 2 5.38 26.34 12.92
C VAL A 2 4.80 25.08 13.54
N PHE A 3 3.67 25.16 14.22
CA PHE A 3 3.02 23.97 14.77
C PHE A 3 2.35 23.17 13.63
N PRO A 4 2.25 21.83 13.73
CA PRO A 4 1.64 21.01 12.67
C PRO A 4 0.22 21.43 12.29
N LEU A 5 -0.54 22.00 13.24
CA LEU A 5 -1.89 22.49 13.01
C LEU A 5 -1.93 23.83 12.27
N ASP A 6 -0.88 24.64 12.37
CA ASP A 6 -0.74 25.92 11.67
C ASP A 6 -0.65 25.71 10.16
N LEU A 7 -0.15 24.54 9.73
CA LEU A 7 -0.10 24.12 8.34
C LEU A 7 -1.49 23.90 7.72
N LEU A 8 -2.51 23.79 8.56
CA LEU A 8 -3.91 23.60 8.15
C LEU A 8 -4.69 24.92 8.11
N GLN A 9 -4.06 26.04 8.46
CA GLN A 9 -4.68 27.36 8.52
C GLN A 9 -4.45 28.17 7.23
N PRO A 10 -5.34 29.13 6.89
CA PRO A 10 -5.11 30.09 5.81
C PRO A 10 -3.76 30.81 5.96
N GLY A 11 -3.06 31.04 4.85
CA GLY A 11 -1.73 31.67 4.84
C GLY A 11 -0.55 30.71 5.10
N ALA A 12 -0.80 29.43 5.40
CA ALA A 12 0.25 28.42 5.56
C ALA A 12 1.08 28.20 4.28
N PRO A 13 2.38 27.85 4.40
CA PRO A 13 3.18 27.44 3.26
C PRO A 13 2.64 26.14 2.66
N ASN A 14 2.74 25.98 1.33
CA ASN A 14 2.35 24.76 0.65
C ASN A 14 3.41 23.67 0.85
N LEU A 15 3.05 22.61 1.58
CA LEU A 15 3.90 21.44 1.81
C LEU A 15 3.41 20.20 1.04
N GLY A 16 2.40 20.34 0.18
CA GLY A 16 1.82 19.24 -0.59
C GLY A 16 2.85 18.51 -1.46
N LEU A 17 3.87 19.22 -1.95
CA LEU A 17 4.96 18.60 -2.72
C LEU A 17 5.95 17.82 -1.85
N LEU A 18 6.22 18.28 -0.62
CA LEU A 18 7.04 17.52 0.33
C LEU A 18 6.33 16.25 0.80
N ALA A 19 5.00 16.27 0.85
CA ALA A 19 4.20 15.09 1.17
C ALA A 19 4.38 13.95 0.17
N ILE A 20 4.90 14.21 -1.05
CA ILE A 20 5.23 13.17 -2.03
C ILE A 20 6.33 12.26 -1.49
N ILE A 21 7.37 12.83 -0.87
CA ILE A 21 8.45 12.06 -0.23
C ILE A 21 7.86 11.20 0.90
N GLY A 22 6.97 11.79 1.70
CA GLY A 22 6.24 11.06 2.74
C GLY A 22 5.41 9.90 2.20
N ALA A 23 4.69 10.10 1.10
CA ALA A 23 3.88 9.07 0.45
C ALA A 23 4.73 7.91 -0.09
N LEU A 24 5.88 8.21 -0.71
CA LEU A 24 6.83 7.19 -1.18
C LEU A 24 7.45 6.42 -0.01
N GLY A 25 7.82 7.11 1.07
CA GLY A 25 8.32 6.46 2.29
C GLY A 25 7.28 5.53 2.92
N LEU A 26 6.02 5.96 3.00
CA LEU A 26 4.93 5.12 3.48
C LEU A 26 4.62 3.95 2.54
N ALA A 27 4.82 4.09 1.22
CA ALA A 27 4.69 2.98 0.28
C ALA A 27 5.78 1.90 0.50
N ALA A 28 7.00 2.31 0.87
CA ALA A 28 8.11 1.39 1.15
C ALA A 28 8.09 0.79 2.57
N ALA A 29 7.43 1.44 3.53
CA ALA A 29 7.49 1.06 4.95
C ALA A 29 7.10 -0.41 5.24
N PRO A 30 6.02 -1.00 4.66
CA PRO A 30 5.68 -2.41 4.90
C PRO A 30 6.77 -3.38 4.45
N HIS A 31 7.50 -3.04 3.38
CA HIS A 31 8.61 -3.84 2.88
C HIS A 31 9.80 -3.82 3.84
N TRP A 32 10.24 -2.63 4.26
CA TRP A 32 11.35 -2.51 5.22
C TRP A 32 11.04 -3.20 6.54
N TYR A 33 9.82 -3.04 7.04
CA TYR A 33 9.38 -3.70 8.27
C TYR A 33 9.44 -5.24 8.16
N THR A 34 9.03 -5.80 7.01
CA THR A 34 9.03 -7.26 6.82
C THR A 34 10.41 -7.84 6.52
N ILE A 35 11.33 -7.06 5.93
CA ILE A 35 12.76 -7.42 5.86
C ILE A 35 13.33 -7.54 7.28
N TYR A 36 13.09 -6.52 8.12
CA TYR A 36 13.53 -6.53 9.51
C TYR A 36 13.00 -7.76 10.26
N LEU A 37 11.71 -8.07 10.12
CA LEU A 37 11.12 -9.27 10.76
C LEU A 37 11.74 -10.57 10.25
N THR A 38 12.02 -10.67 8.95
CA THR A 38 12.68 -11.84 8.35
C THR A 38 14.06 -12.05 8.96
N GLU A 39 14.85 -10.98 9.06
CA GLU A 39 16.21 -11.02 9.61
C GLU A 39 16.25 -11.32 11.10
N ALA A 40 15.43 -10.61 11.88
CA ALA A 40 15.39 -10.75 13.34
C ALA A 40 14.93 -12.14 13.79
N ASN A 41 14.05 -12.79 13.01
CA ASN A 41 13.51 -14.11 13.33
C ASN A 41 14.17 -15.24 12.51
N LYS A 42 15.17 -14.94 11.69
CA LYS A 42 15.85 -15.90 10.79
C LYS A 42 14.89 -16.78 9.99
N VAL A 43 13.78 -16.18 9.53
CA VAL A 43 12.82 -16.87 8.65
C VAL A 43 13.55 -17.28 7.38
N ASN A 44 13.52 -18.57 7.04
CA ASN A 44 14.30 -19.17 5.95
C ASN A 44 15.82 -18.85 5.99
N GLY A 45 16.39 -18.68 7.18
CA GLY A 45 17.80 -18.34 7.36
C GLY A 45 18.11 -16.83 7.27
N GLY A 46 17.10 -15.99 7.08
CA GLY A 46 17.25 -14.54 6.93
C GLY A 46 16.94 -14.04 5.52
N TRP A 47 17.09 -12.74 5.32
CA TRP A 47 16.84 -12.06 4.06
C TRP A 47 18.07 -12.15 3.15
N SER A 48 17.92 -12.84 2.02
CA SER A 48 19.00 -12.93 1.03
C SER A 48 19.01 -11.71 0.11
N ASN A 49 20.09 -10.92 0.17
CA ASN A 49 20.34 -9.82 -0.76
C ASN A 49 20.79 -10.29 -2.15
N VAL A 50 21.18 -11.56 -2.29
CA VAL A 50 21.60 -12.14 -3.58
C VAL A 50 20.38 -12.36 -4.48
N ASN A 51 19.28 -12.83 -3.91
CA ASN A 51 18.02 -12.99 -4.62
C ASN A 51 16.81 -12.74 -3.70
N PRO A 52 16.48 -11.47 -3.39
CA PRO A 52 15.36 -11.14 -2.51
C PRO A 52 14.02 -11.63 -3.05
N ARG A 53 13.91 -11.80 -4.38
CA ARG A 53 12.73 -12.35 -5.04
C ARG A 53 12.53 -13.84 -4.76
N ALA A 54 13.63 -14.59 -4.63
CA ALA A 54 13.53 -16.01 -4.29
C ALA A 54 12.86 -16.22 -2.93
N PHE A 55 13.09 -15.33 -1.96
CA PHE A 55 12.48 -15.43 -0.64
C PHE A 55 10.94 -15.33 -0.69
N VAL A 56 10.41 -14.31 -1.39
CA VAL A 56 8.95 -14.14 -1.55
C VAL A 56 8.35 -15.32 -2.32
N ASN A 57 9.04 -15.77 -3.37
CA ASN A 57 8.61 -16.93 -4.15
C ASN A 57 8.60 -18.22 -3.31
N GLN A 58 9.56 -18.43 -2.41
CA GLN A 58 9.56 -19.60 -1.52
C GLN A 58 8.33 -19.63 -0.61
N LEU A 59 7.93 -18.50 -0.05
CA LEU A 59 6.72 -18.41 0.79
C LEU A 59 5.44 -18.65 -0.03
N ALA A 60 5.38 -18.12 -1.25
CA ALA A 60 4.26 -18.36 -2.16
C ALA A 60 4.19 -19.84 -2.58
N THR A 61 5.31 -20.46 -2.94
CA THR A 61 5.41 -21.88 -3.31
C THR A 61 5.10 -22.80 -2.14
N LYS A 62 5.51 -22.46 -0.91
CA LYS A 62 5.16 -23.22 0.30
C LYS A 62 3.63 -23.34 0.43
N THR A 63 2.93 -22.23 0.21
CA THR A 63 1.45 -22.20 0.21
C THR A 63 0.86 -23.05 -0.91
N ALA A 64 1.41 -22.94 -2.13
CA ALA A 64 0.98 -23.74 -3.28
C ALA A 64 1.23 -25.25 -3.12
N SER A 65 2.24 -25.64 -2.34
CA SER A 65 2.54 -27.04 -2.02
C SER A 65 1.63 -27.66 -0.94
N GLY A 66 0.57 -26.95 -0.53
CA GLY A 66 -0.36 -27.40 0.52
C GLY A 66 0.16 -27.23 1.95
N LYS A 67 1.36 -26.68 2.14
CA LYS A 67 1.91 -26.40 3.47
C LYS A 67 1.39 -25.05 3.99
N LYS A 68 0.90 -25.04 5.23
CA LYS A 68 0.46 -23.80 5.88
C LYS A 68 1.65 -22.90 6.21
N LEU A 69 1.49 -21.61 5.95
CA LEU A 69 2.41 -20.58 6.44
C LEU A 69 2.22 -20.40 7.95
N THR A 70 3.32 -20.15 8.64
CA THR A 70 3.25 -19.62 10.01
C THR A 70 2.63 -18.21 10.00
N PRO A 71 2.06 -17.74 11.12
CA PRO A 71 1.52 -16.38 11.20
C PRO A 71 2.53 -15.29 10.84
N LEU A 72 3.81 -15.51 11.15
CA LEU A 72 4.91 -14.61 10.82
C LEU A 72 5.20 -14.62 9.31
N GLU A 73 5.35 -15.79 8.69
CA GLU A 73 5.54 -15.91 7.23
C GLU A 73 4.38 -15.29 6.45
N ALA A 74 3.14 -15.51 6.91
CA ALA A 74 1.95 -14.90 6.30
C ALA A 74 1.95 -13.36 6.44
N LYS A 75 2.47 -12.82 7.55
CA LYS A 75 2.61 -11.36 7.74
C LYS A 75 3.71 -10.79 6.83
N ILE A 76 4.83 -11.49 6.71
CA ILE A 76 5.93 -11.12 5.81
C ILE A 76 5.44 -11.09 4.36
N LEU A 77 4.77 -12.15 3.91
CA LEU A 77 4.21 -12.22 2.55
C LEU A 77 3.24 -11.06 2.27
N ARG A 78 2.36 -10.73 3.24
CA ARG A 78 1.45 -9.58 3.13
C ARG A 78 2.19 -8.24 3.00
N GLY A 79 3.21 -7.98 3.83
CA GLY A 79 3.94 -6.72 3.76
C GLY A 79 4.74 -6.55 2.46
N GLN A 80 5.25 -7.66 1.90
CA GLN A 80 5.90 -7.66 0.59
C GLN A 80 4.89 -7.37 -0.54
N SER A 81 3.68 -7.94 -0.47
CA SER A 81 2.59 -7.65 -1.41
C SER A 81 2.08 -6.19 -1.32
N ALA A 82 2.19 -5.54 -0.16
CA ALA A 82 1.72 -4.16 0.05
C ALA A 82 2.57 -3.08 -0.65
N GLN A 83 3.87 -3.34 -0.86
CA GLN A 83 4.80 -2.44 -1.56
C GLN A 83 4.47 -2.38 -3.06
N GLY A 84 4.39 -3.56 -3.71
CA GLY A 84 3.92 -3.75 -5.08
C GLY A 84 5.01 -3.93 -6.14
N MET A 85 5.20 -5.19 -6.61
CA MET A 85 5.46 -5.55 -8.02
C MET A 85 5.11 -7.04 -8.24
N ILE A 86 4.41 -7.32 -9.34
CA ILE A 86 3.86 -8.60 -9.86
C ILE A 86 4.72 -9.86 -9.61
N TYR A 87 4.12 -10.95 -9.11
CA TYR A 87 4.66 -12.32 -9.24
C TYR A 87 3.62 -13.46 -9.32
N ILE A 88 2.41 -13.24 -9.88
CA ILE A 88 1.47 -14.37 -10.13
C ILE A 88 1.00 -14.49 -11.58
N THR A 89 1.32 -13.54 -12.48
CA THR A 89 0.81 -13.61 -13.87
C THR A 89 1.41 -14.77 -14.69
N HIS A 90 2.47 -15.44 -14.22
CA HIS A 90 3.08 -16.58 -14.92
C HIS A 90 2.97 -17.94 -14.20
N LEU A 91 2.57 -17.95 -12.92
CA LEU A 91 2.30 -19.20 -12.18
C LEU A 91 0.80 -19.49 -12.07
N GLY A 92 -0.05 -18.46 -11.99
CA GLY A 92 -1.51 -18.63 -11.94
C GLY A 92 -2.10 -19.25 -13.22
N THR A 93 -1.52 -18.97 -14.39
CA THR A 93 -1.98 -19.50 -15.68
C THR A 93 -1.45 -20.91 -15.98
N LYS A 94 -0.27 -21.29 -15.47
CA LYS A 94 0.32 -22.60 -15.74
C LYS A 94 -0.25 -23.73 -14.85
N TYR A 95 -0.83 -23.38 -13.70
CA TYR A 95 -1.36 -24.35 -12.74
C TYR A 95 -2.88 -24.26 -12.52
N SER A 96 -3.61 -23.35 -13.18
CA SER A 96 -5.08 -23.25 -13.07
C SER A 96 -5.81 -24.55 -13.41
N ASN A 97 -5.25 -25.34 -14.33
CA ASN A 97 -5.85 -26.58 -14.81
C ASN A 97 -5.42 -27.82 -14.00
N GLN A 98 -4.63 -27.65 -12.92
CA GLN A 98 -4.18 -28.73 -12.04
C GLN A 98 -4.62 -28.53 -10.57
N LEU A 99 -5.41 -27.49 -10.29
CA LEU A 99 -5.77 -27.01 -8.94
C LEU A 99 -7.15 -27.49 -8.45
N ASP A 100 -7.64 -28.64 -8.93
CA ASP A 100 -8.79 -29.35 -8.34
C ASP A 100 -8.40 -30.14 -7.06
N ILE A 101 -7.14 -30.09 -6.64
CA ILE A 101 -6.63 -30.79 -5.46
C ILE A 101 -6.87 -29.93 -4.22
N ALA A 102 -8.03 -30.08 -3.60
CA ALA A 102 -8.30 -29.91 -2.16
C ALA A 102 -7.46 -28.86 -1.39
N ILE A 103 -7.29 -27.66 -1.94
CA ILE A 103 -6.71 -26.54 -1.21
C ILE A 103 -7.85 -25.99 -0.36
N ASN A 104 -7.74 -26.17 0.96
CA ASN A 104 -8.65 -25.59 1.96
C ASN A 104 -9.00 -24.16 1.54
N THR A 105 -10.29 -23.85 1.52
CA THR A 105 -10.90 -22.58 1.12
C THR A 105 -10.16 -21.37 1.70
N ASP A 106 -9.58 -21.50 2.90
CA ASP A 106 -8.79 -20.45 3.55
C ASP A 106 -7.49 -20.09 2.81
N THR A 107 -6.84 -21.08 2.19
CA THR A 107 -5.60 -20.91 1.39
C THR A 107 -5.89 -20.44 -0.02
N LEU A 108 -7.00 -20.87 -0.62
CA LEU A 108 -7.48 -20.33 -1.89
C LEU A 108 -7.98 -18.89 -1.71
N ILE A 109 -8.56 -18.55 -0.55
CA ILE A 109 -8.85 -17.17 -0.16
C ILE A 109 -7.54 -16.40 -0.01
N LEU A 110 -6.49 -16.96 0.60
CA LEU A 110 -5.20 -16.27 0.76
C LEU A 110 -4.46 -16.05 -0.57
N LEU A 111 -4.53 -16.99 -1.53
CA LEU A 111 -3.87 -16.88 -2.84
C LEU A 111 -4.73 -16.16 -3.90
N ALA A 112 -6.06 -16.25 -3.83
CA ALA A 112 -6.99 -15.59 -4.77
C ALA A 112 -7.51 -14.21 -4.26
N HIS A 113 -7.46 -13.93 -2.95
CA HIS A 113 -7.72 -12.58 -2.38
C HIS A 113 -6.44 -11.78 -2.10
N LEU A 114 -5.28 -12.30 -2.50
CA LEU A 114 -4.12 -11.48 -2.81
C LEU A 114 -4.04 -11.32 -4.32
N PRO A 115 -5.00 -10.64 -5.02
CA PRO A 115 -4.57 -9.97 -6.22
C PRO A 115 -3.34 -9.13 -5.81
N PRO A 116 -2.30 -9.05 -6.65
CA PRO A 116 -1.21 -8.11 -6.47
C PRO A 116 -1.80 -6.71 -6.51
N THR A 117 -2.35 -6.27 -5.37
CA THR A 117 -2.88 -4.93 -5.19
C THR A 117 -1.67 -4.13 -4.78
N ALA A 118 -0.96 -3.61 -5.78
CA ALA A 118 0.29 -2.88 -5.60
C ALA A 118 -0.01 -1.46 -5.07
N ASN A 119 -0.67 -1.41 -3.91
CA ASN A 119 -1.39 -0.25 -3.42
C ASN A 119 -0.49 0.93 -3.03
N GLY A 120 0.72 0.65 -2.53
CA GLY A 120 1.65 1.69 -2.10
C GLY A 120 2.21 2.49 -3.28
N PHE A 121 3.02 1.83 -4.11
CA PHE A 121 3.69 2.49 -5.22
C PHE A 121 2.79 2.78 -6.43
N GLU A 122 1.66 2.09 -6.64
CA GLU A 122 0.72 2.46 -7.73
C GLU A 122 -0.04 3.75 -7.44
N ASN A 123 -0.30 4.06 -6.16
CA ASN A 123 -1.09 5.24 -5.79
C ASN A 123 -0.25 6.47 -5.47
N ALA A 124 1.04 6.31 -5.16
CA ALA A 124 1.93 7.43 -4.87
C ALA A 124 2.10 8.38 -6.08
N PRO A 125 2.22 7.90 -7.33
CA PRO A 125 2.24 8.78 -8.52
C PRO A 125 0.94 9.57 -8.69
N LEU A 126 -0.22 8.94 -8.50
CA LEU A 126 -1.51 9.63 -8.56
C LEU A 126 -1.60 10.73 -7.51
N PHE A 127 -1.18 10.45 -6.27
CA PHE A 127 -1.10 11.47 -5.22
C PHE A 127 -0.19 12.64 -5.63
N GLY A 128 1.02 12.34 -6.11
CA GLY A 128 1.98 13.37 -6.54
C GLY A 128 1.44 14.23 -7.68
N LEU A 129 0.82 13.61 -8.69
CA LEU A 129 0.20 14.31 -9.80
C LEU A 129 -0.93 15.25 -9.32
N VAL A 130 -1.78 14.80 -8.41
CA VAL A 130 -2.88 15.61 -7.88
C VAL A 130 -2.36 16.79 -7.05
N MET A 131 -1.29 16.61 -6.27
CA MET A 131 -0.65 17.72 -5.55
C MET A 131 -0.01 18.73 -6.50
N LEU A 132 0.61 18.26 -7.60
CA LEU A 132 1.16 19.11 -8.65
C LEU A 132 0.06 19.92 -9.35
N ILE A 133 -1.04 19.27 -9.77
CA ILE A 133 -2.17 19.93 -10.43
C ILE A 133 -2.80 20.99 -9.50
N GLY A 134 -3.05 20.65 -8.22
CA GLY A 134 -3.60 21.60 -7.27
C GLY A 134 -2.68 22.80 -7.01
N THR A 135 -1.36 22.57 -6.98
CA THR A 135 -0.36 23.64 -6.86
C THR A 135 -0.32 24.52 -8.11
N TYR A 136 -0.35 23.91 -9.30
CA TYR A 136 -0.39 24.61 -10.58
C TYR A 136 -1.64 25.48 -10.73
N ALA A 137 -2.80 24.96 -10.31
CA ALA A 137 -4.07 25.68 -10.28
C ALA A 137 -4.14 26.77 -9.19
N LYS A 138 -3.07 26.97 -8.41
CA LYS A 138 -3.01 27.96 -7.30
C LYS A 138 -4.13 27.76 -6.27
N LEU A 139 -4.51 26.51 -6.00
CA LEU A 139 -5.43 26.23 -4.91
C LEU A 139 -4.85 26.69 -3.57
N PRO A 140 -5.69 27.09 -2.60
CA PRO A 140 -5.21 27.53 -1.30
C PRO A 140 -4.31 26.48 -0.63
N SER A 141 -3.12 26.89 -0.18
CA SER A 141 -2.12 25.98 0.43
C SER A 141 -2.68 25.12 1.56
N HIS A 142 -3.54 25.69 2.41
CA HIS A 142 -4.19 24.96 3.50
C HIS A 142 -5.10 23.83 3.01
N THR A 143 -5.71 23.97 1.82
CA THR A 143 -6.51 22.91 1.21
C THR A 143 -5.64 21.76 0.75
N LEU A 144 -4.50 22.06 0.11
CA LEU A 144 -3.52 21.05 -0.30
C LEU A 144 -2.90 20.34 0.90
N ASN A 145 -2.50 21.10 1.93
CA ASN A 145 -1.91 20.55 3.16
C ASN A 145 -2.89 19.64 3.91
N ARG A 146 -4.17 20.02 4.03
CA ARG A 146 -5.20 19.18 4.66
C ARG A 146 -5.41 17.88 3.90
N THR A 147 -5.52 17.95 2.57
CA THR A 147 -5.65 16.74 1.74
C THR A 147 -4.42 15.85 1.83
N ALA A 148 -3.22 16.44 1.79
CA ALA A 148 -1.97 15.71 1.95
C ALA A 148 -1.88 15.01 3.31
N ALA A 149 -2.16 15.71 4.40
CA ALA A 149 -2.18 15.14 5.74
C ALA A 149 -3.20 14.00 5.86
N PHE A 150 -4.43 14.23 5.37
CA PHE A 150 -5.48 13.21 5.37
C PHE A 150 -5.07 11.95 4.59
N TYR A 151 -4.49 12.12 3.39
CA TYR A 151 -4.00 11.01 2.58
C TYR A 151 -2.88 10.23 3.30
N LEU A 152 -1.89 10.92 3.86
CA LEU A 152 -0.76 10.28 4.55
C LEU A 152 -1.21 9.52 5.79
N VAL A 153 -2.09 10.11 6.62
CA VAL A 153 -2.69 9.41 7.78
C VAL A 153 -3.50 8.20 7.33
N GLY A 154 -4.28 8.34 6.25
CA GLY A 154 -4.98 7.23 5.62
C GLY A 154 -4.04 6.11 5.17
N ARG A 155 -2.86 6.43 4.63
CA ARG A 155 -1.85 5.45 4.22
C ARG A 155 -1.21 4.73 5.41
N ILE A 156 -0.95 5.44 6.50
CA ILE A 156 -0.49 4.82 7.76
C ILE A 156 -1.53 3.82 8.26
N ALA A 157 -2.80 4.23 8.33
CA ALA A 157 -3.90 3.36 8.76
C ALA A 157 -4.09 2.16 7.81
N PHE A 158 -4.04 2.38 6.49
CA PHE A 158 -4.14 1.33 5.49
C PHE A 158 -3.02 0.30 5.64
N ASN A 159 -1.77 0.74 5.78
CA ASN A 159 -0.61 -0.13 5.96
C ASN A 159 -0.73 -0.96 7.24
N TYR A 160 -1.13 -0.33 8.34
CA TYR A 160 -1.36 -1.01 9.61
C TYR A 160 -2.43 -2.11 9.46
N LEU A 161 -3.58 -1.76 8.89
CA LEU A 161 -4.67 -2.71 8.64
C LEU A 161 -4.23 -3.84 7.70
N TYR A 162 -3.40 -3.55 6.69
CA TYR A 162 -2.88 -4.56 5.76
C TYR A 162 -2.02 -5.62 6.47
N LEU A 163 -1.16 -5.19 7.40
CA LEU A 163 -0.25 -6.09 8.12
C LEU A 163 -0.93 -6.87 9.25
N THR A 164 -2.00 -6.33 9.82
CA THR A 164 -2.65 -6.90 11.02
C THR A 164 -3.93 -7.67 10.71
N THR A 165 -4.62 -7.33 9.63
CA THR A 165 -5.90 -7.95 9.29
C THR A 165 -5.72 -9.30 8.60
N THR A 166 -6.40 -10.32 9.13
CA THR A 166 -6.49 -11.67 8.54
C THR A 166 -7.92 -12.12 8.27
N THR A 167 -8.92 -11.36 8.70
CA THR A 167 -10.35 -11.72 8.58
C THR A 167 -11.05 -10.95 7.46
N LYS A 168 -12.06 -11.57 6.84
CA LYS A 168 -12.84 -10.98 5.75
C LYS A 168 -13.54 -9.66 6.14
N PRO A 169 -14.18 -9.51 7.31
CA PRO A 169 -14.85 -8.24 7.66
C PRO A 169 -13.88 -7.07 7.79
N ASN A 170 -12.70 -7.29 8.37
CA ASN A 170 -11.69 -6.26 8.55
C ASN A 170 -11.04 -5.84 7.22
N SER A 171 -11.17 -6.66 6.16
CA SER A 171 -10.73 -6.27 4.82
C SER A 171 -11.56 -5.12 4.23
N TYR A 172 -12.84 -4.99 4.62
CA TYR A 172 -13.67 -3.85 4.21
C TYR A 172 -13.18 -2.53 4.79
N LEU A 173 -12.63 -2.53 6.01
CA LEU A 173 -12.04 -1.33 6.61
C LEU A 173 -10.85 -0.82 5.79
N ARG A 174 -10.01 -1.72 5.27
CA ARG A 174 -8.93 -1.34 4.34
C ARG A 174 -9.46 -0.67 3.09
N THR A 175 -10.53 -1.22 2.51
CA THR A 175 -11.19 -0.67 1.32
C THR A 175 -11.78 0.72 1.59
N ILE A 176 -12.42 0.91 2.74
CA ILE A 176 -12.99 2.22 3.14
C ILE A 176 -11.88 3.26 3.29
N VAL A 177 -10.80 2.94 4.02
CA VAL A 177 -9.66 3.84 4.22
C VAL A 177 -8.96 4.18 2.89
N PHE A 178 -8.84 3.21 1.99
CA PHE A 178 -8.28 3.44 0.66
C PHE A 178 -9.14 4.39 -0.17
N ASN A 179 -10.45 4.10 -0.27
CA ASN A 179 -11.36 4.90 -1.09
C ASN A 179 -11.58 6.31 -0.54
N SER A 180 -11.58 6.51 0.78
CA SER A 180 -11.65 7.85 1.35
C SER A 180 -10.47 8.72 0.92
N GLY A 181 -9.26 8.14 0.87
CA GLY A 181 -8.07 8.79 0.30
C GLY A 181 -8.25 9.13 -1.18
N VAL A 182 -8.79 8.21 -1.98
CA VAL A 182 -9.07 8.46 -3.42
C VAL A 182 -10.09 9.58 -3.61
N PHE A 183 -11.19 9.61 -2.85
CA PHE A 183 -12.17 10.68 -2.91
C PHE A 183 -11.58 12.05 -2.53
N ALA A 184 -10.67 12.09 -1.55
CA ALA A 184 -9.96 13.31 -1.20
C ALA A 184 -9.09 13.84 -2.35
N LEU A 185 -8.49 12.95 -3.15
CA LEU A 185 -7.74 13.32 -4.36
C LEU A 185 -8.65 13.80 -5.49
N LEU A 186 -9.76 13.09 -5.74
CA LEU A 186 -10.77 13.52 -6.73
C LEU A 186 -11.31 14.92 -6.42
N ARG A 187 -11.52 15.25 -5.14
CA ARG A 187 -11.90 16.59 -4.70
C ARG A 187 -10.89 17.66 -5.17
N ILE A 188 -9.59 17.40 -5.06
CA ILE A 188 -8.57 18.36 -5.51
C ILE A 188 -8.58 18.52 -7.03
N ILE A 189 -8.76 17.44 -7.78
CA ILE A 189 -8.88 17.50 -9.24
C ILE A 189 -10.05 18.40 -9.63
N VAL A 190 -11.23 18.18 -9.04
CA VAL A 190 -12.43 18.98 -9.30
C VAL A 190 -12.20 20.46 -8.98
N LEU A 191 -11.65 20.77 -7.81
CA LEU A 191 -11.35 22.15 -7.41
C LEU A 191 -10.35 22.83 -8.35
N ALA A 192 -9.29 22.11 -8.73
CA ALA A 192 -8.29 22.62 -9.65
C ALA A 192 -8.89 22.92 -11.02
N THR A 193 -9.74 22.04 -11.54
CA THR A 193 -10.46 22.25 -12.81
C THR A 193 -11.33 23.50 -12.75
N TYR A 194 -12.11 23.70 -11.68
CA TYR A 194 -12.91 24.91 -11.55
C TYR A 194 -12.05 26.18 -11.50
N GLN A 195 -10.94 26.14 -10.75
CA GLN A 195 -10.04 27.29 -10.58
C GLN A 195 -9.26 27.66 -11.86
N ILE A 196 -8.96 26.69 -12.73
CA ILE A 196 -8.29 26.92 -14.02
C ILE A 196 -9.24 27.52 -15.05
N ASN A 197 -10.52 27.17 -15.00
CA ASN A 197 -11.53 27.64 -15.95
C ASN A 197 -12.23 28.94 -15.54
N SER A 198 -11.92 29.48 -14.35
CA SER A 198 -12.40 30.76 -13.83
C SER A 198 -11.37 31.86 -14.06
#